data_AF-A0AAW2IXK4-F1
#
_entry.id   AF-A0AAW2IXK4-F1
#
_cell.length_a   1.000
_cell.length_b   1.000
_cell.length_c   1.000
_cell.angle_alpha   90.00
_cell.angle_beta   90.00
_cell.angle_gamma   90.00
#
_symmetry.space_group_name_H-M   'P 1'
#
loop_
_entity.id
_entity.type
_entity.pdbx_description
1 polymer ?
#
loop_
_entity_poly.entity_id
_entity_poly.type
_entity_poly.pdbx_seq_one_letter_code
_entity_poly.pdbx_strand_id
1 'polypeptide(L)'
;MEAVGREEYDVIVGSDVVYHDHLYEPLLETLRFFLLGSEKKPVFLMAHLKRWKKESAFFKKAKRLFDVEIIHSDGPIDGSRVGVAVYKFVKRGGPN
;
A
#
# COMPACT_ATOMS: atom_id res chain seq x y z
N MET A 1 -1.38 9.20 16.46
CA MET A 1 -2.40 9.51 15.44
C MET A 1 -3.75 9.13 16.01
N GLU A 2 -4.78 9.91 15.69
CA GLU A 2 -6.17 9.59 15.99
C GLU A 2 -6.92 9.45 14.67
N ALA A 3 -7.87 8.53 14.59
CA ALA A 3 -8.72 8.35 13.42
C ALA A 3 -10.11 7.89 13.85
N VAL A 4 -11.13 8.48 13.22
CA VAL A 4 -12.53 8.07 13.40
C VAL A 4 -12.72 6.66 12.84
N GLY A 5 -13.42 5.81 13.58
CA GLY A 5 -13.79 4.46 13.12
C GLY A 5 -12.60 3.55 12.83
N ARG A 6 -11.43 3.79 13.43
CA ARG A 6 -10.19 3.04 13.14
C ARG A 6 -10.37 1.52 13.18
N GLU A 7 -11.12 1.01 14.16
CA GLU A 7 -11.38 -0.42 14.35
C GLU A 7 -12.53 -0.96 13.48
N GLU A 8 -13.16 -0.10 12.68
CA GLU A 8 -14.34 -0.44 11.89
C GLU A 8 -13.98 -0.76 10.44
N TYR A 9 -12.84 -0.25 9.93
CA TYR A 9 -12.42 -0.46 8.56
C TYR A 9 -12.04 -1.92 8.28
N ASP A 10 -12.65 -2.51 7.25
CA ASP A 10 -12.22 -3.79 6.67
C ASP A 10 -11.19 -3.59 5.56
N VAL A 11 -11.36 -2.50 4.80
CA VAL A 11 -10.57 -2.19 3.61
C VAL A 11 -10.17 -0.72 3.65
N ILE A 12 -8.90 -0.47 3.37
CA ILE A 12 -8.32 0.85 3.16
C ILE A 12 -7.87 0.92 1.72
N VAL A 13 -8.16 2.02 1.03
CA VAL A 13 -7.85 2.17 -0.40
C VAL A 13 -6.95 3.37 -0.61
N GLY A 14 -5.98 3.23 -1.50
CA GLY A 14 -5.12 4.32 -1.97
C GLY A 14 -4.90 4.24 -3.47
N SER A 15 -4.83 5.40 -4.12
CA SER A 15 -4.52 5.50 -5.55
C SER A 15 -3.37 6.47 -5.75
N ASP A 16 -2.26 6.00 -6.31
CA ASP A 16 -1.05 6.79 -6.61
C ASP A 16 -0.49 7.58 -5.39
N VAL A 17 -0.59 7.00 -4.20
CA VAL A 17 -0.13 7.61 -2.94
C VAL A 17 1.38 7.54 -2.72
N VAL A 18 2.13 6.87 -3.61
CA VAL A 18 3.60 6.72 -3.55
C VAL A 18 4.23 7.55 -4.66
N TYR A 19 4.51 8.83 -4.41
CA TYR A 19 5.02 9.75 -5.44
C TYR A 19 6.16 10.67 -4.98
N HIS A 20 6.20 11.04 -3.69
CA HIS A 20 7.29 11.78 -3.07
C HIS A 20 7.97 10.99 -1.95
N ASP A 21 9.30 10.95 -1.98
CA ASP A 21 10.13 10.15 -1.08
C ASP A 21 10.08 10.59 0.39
N HIS A 22 9.99 11.89 0.65
CA HIS A 22 9.80 12.42 2.01
C HIS A 22 8.45 12.01 2.63
N LEU A 23 7.47 11.58 1.81
CA LEU A 23 6.17 11.07 2.28
C LEU A 23 6.16 9.55 2.50
N TYR A 24 7.22 8.84 2.15
CA TYR A 24 7.24 7.38 2.30
C TYR A 24 7.15 6.95 3.76
N GLU A 25 7.88 7.61 4.66
CA GLU A 25 7.84 7.26 6.09
C GLU A 25 6.49 7.60 6.74
N PRO A 26 5.93 8.82 6.57
CA PRO A 26 4.60 9.15 7.08
C PRO A 26 3.49 8.20 6.58
N LEU A 27 3.56 7.77 5.30
CA LEU A 27 2.61 6.81 4.76
C LEU A 27 2.77 5.43 5.42
N LEU A 28 4.00 4.95 5.62
CA LEU A 28 4.24 3.69 6.31
C LEU A 28 3.79 3.73 7.77
N GLU A 29 3.98 4.84 8.48
CA GLU A 29 3.47 5.05 9.82
C GLU A 29 1.94 4.98 9.86
N THR A 30 1.28 5.62 8.89
CA THR A 30 -0.18 5.57 8.73
C THR A 30 -0.66 4.12 8.51
N LEU A 31 -0.01 3.38 7.60
CA LEU A 31 -0.36 1.99 7.34
C LEU A 31 -0.09 1.09 8.56
N ARG A 32 0.98 1.33 9.33
CA ARG A 32 1.23 0.59 10.58
C ARG A 32 0.13 0.85 11.60
N PHE A 33 -0.29 2.10 11.75
CA PHE A 33 -1.34 2.50 12.66
C PHE A 33 -2.66 1.77 12.35
N PHE A 34 -3.07 1.70 11.08
CA PHE A 34 -4.30 1.02 10.70
C PHE A 34 -4.18 -0.51 10.63
N LEU A 35 -3.15 -1.04 9.96
CA LEU A 35 -3.07 -2.47 9.62
C LEU A 35 -2.49 -3.34 10.73
N LEU A 36 -1.61 -2.81 11.58
CA LEU A 36 -0.95 -3.60 12.62
C LEU A 36 -1.54 -3.37 14.00
N GLY A 37 -2.14 -2.20 14.22
CA GLY A 37 -2.68 -1.81 15.51
C GLY A 37 -4.19 -1.95 15.65
N SER A 38 -4.88 -2.57 14.68
CA SER A 38 -6.29 -2.94 14.77
C SER A 38 -6.44 -4.46 14.91
N GLU A 39 -7.42 -4.89 15.73
CA GLU A 39 -7.75 -6.31 15.91
C GLU A 39 -8.46 -6.91 14.68
N LYS A 40 -9.14 -6.08 13.88
CA LYS A 40 -9.89 -6.51 12.70
C LYS A 40 -9.01 -6.96 11.52
N LYS A 41 -7.72 -6.62 11.57
CA LYS A 41 -6.73 -6.91 10.52
C LYS A 41 -7.19 -6.42 9.13
N PRO A 42 -7.43 -5.11 8.96
CA PRO A 42 -7.84 -4.56 7.66
C PRO A 42 -6.84 -4.88 6.55
N VAL A 43 -7.33 -4.81 5.31
CA VAL A 43 -6.52 -4.93 4.09
C VAL A 43 -6.31 -3.55 3.49
N PHE A 44 -5.08 -3.23 3.08
CA PHE A 44 -4.83 -2.04 2.26
C PHE A 44 -4.66 -2.42 0.78
N LEU A 45 -5.48 -1.81 -0.07
CA LEU A 45 -5.42 -1.94 -1.52
C LEU A 45 -4.88 -0.65 -2.12
N MET A 46 -3.79 -0.77 -2.88
CA MET A 46 -3.13 0.37 -3.49
C MET A 46 -2.99 0.19 -5.00
N ALA A 47 -3.69 1.02 -5.77
CA ALA A 47 -3.39 1.17 -7.19
C ALA A 47 -2.17 2.10 -7.34
N HIS A 48 -1.19 1.69 -8.13
CA HIS A 48 0.01 2.50 -8.35
C HIS A 48 0.60 2.32 -9.75
N LEU A 49 0.89 3.44 -10.39
CA LEU A 49 1.68 3.51 -11.61
C LEU A 49 3.15 3.72 -11.25
N LYS A 50 4.00 2.73 -11.53
CA LYS A 50 5.44 2.80 -11.23
C LYS A 50 6.17 3.70 -12.23
N ARG A 51 6.27 5.00 -11.93
CA ARG A 51 6.88 6.00 -12.82
C ARG A 51 8.40 6.08 -12.65
N TRP A 52 8.94 5.79 -11.47
CA TRP A 52 10.34 6.07 -11.13
C TRP A 52 11.02 4.94 -10.34
N LYS A 53 12.32 4.72 -10.58
CA LYS A 53 13.11 3.71 -9.83
C LYS A 53 13.09 3.94 -8.31
N LYS A 54 13.04 5.21 -7.87
CA LYS A 54 13.04 5.61 -6.45
C LYS A 54 11.86 5.05 -5.64
N GLU A 55 10.72 4.80 -6.29
CA GLU A 55 9.53 4.22 -5.64
C GLU A 55 9.81 2.83 -5.07
N SER A 56 10.80 2.12 -5.64
CA SER A 56 11.26 0.82 -5.11
C SER A 56 11.74 0.89 -3.66
N ALA A 57 12.18 2.06 -3.17
CA ALA A 57 12.58 2.25 -1.78
C ALA A 57 11.39 2.11 -0.82
N PHE A 58 10.21 2.65 -1.19
CA PHE A 58 8.98 2.48 -0.42
C PHE A 58 8.62 0.99 -0.31
N PHE A 59 8.57 0.27 -1.44
CA PHE A 59 8.21 -1.16 -1.43
C PHE A 59 9.21 -2.03 -0.65
N LYS A 60 10.51 -1.71 -0.69
CA LYS A 60 11.52 -2.40 0.13
C LYS A 60 11.26 -2.23 1.63
N LYS A 61 10.86 -1.03 2.07
CA LYS A 61 10.49 -0.78 3.47
C LYS A 61 9.17 -1.47 3.82
N ALA A 62 8.15 -1.34 2.97
CA ALA A 62 6.84 -1.92 3.20
C ALA A 62 6.90 -3.45 3.36
N LYS A 63 7.66 -4.15 2.50
CA LYS A 63 7.84 -5.62 2.59
C LYS A 63 8.53 -6.12 3.86
N ARG A 64 9.16 -5.23 4.64
CA ARG A 64 9.69 -5.60 5.97
C ARG A 64 8.57 -5.65 7.02
N LEU A 65 7.53 -4.84 6.83
CA LEU A 65 6.44 -4.60 7.77
C LEU A 65 5.17 -5.39 7.42
N PHE A 66 4.92 -5.60 6.13
CA PHE A 66 3.68 -6.15 5.59
C PHE A 66 3.97 -7.28 4.60
N ASP A 67 3.00 -8.19 4.44
CA ASP A 67 2.94 -9.05 3.26
C ASP A 67 2.35 -8.24 2.12
N VAL A 68 3.11 -8.12 1.03
CA VAL A 68 2.77 -7.26 -0.11
C VAL A 68 2.75 -8.09 -1.38
N GLU A 69 1.58 -8.20 -2.00
CA GLU A 69 1.39 -8.92 -3.27
C GLU A 69 0.70 -8.04 -4.31
N ILE A 70 0.84 -8.41 -5.58
CA ILE A 70 0.11 -7.78 -6.69
C ILE A 70 -1.09 -8.68 -6.97
N ILE A 71 -2.30 -8.14 -6.84
CA ILE A 71 -3.55 -8.88 -7.06
C ILE A 71 -4.17 -8.60 -8.43
N HIS A 72 -3.77 -7.50 -9.07
CA HIS A 72 -4.19 -7.16 -10.42
C HIS A 72 -3.12 -6.31 -11.09
N SER A 73 -3.04 -6.41 -12.41
CA SER A 73 -2.21 -5.53 -13.24
C SER A 73 -3.01 -5.21 -14.48
N ASP A 74 -3.17 -3.91 -14.73
CA ASP A 74 -3.69 -3.41 -15.98
C ASP A 74 -2.52 -3.04 -16.90
N GLY A 75 -2.69 -3.33 -18.19
CA GLY A 75 -1.67 -3.05 -19.20
C GLY A 75 -1.40 -1.54 -19.35
N PRO A 76 -0.31 -1.14 -20.01
CA PRO A 76 -0.13 0.24 -20.38
C PRO A 76 -1.25 0.69 -21.34
N ILE A 77 -1.83 1.87 -21.10
CA ILE A 77 -2.72 2.52 -22.06
C ILE A 77 -1.87 3.14 -23.17
N ASP A 78 -2.37 3.11 -24.41
CA ASP A 78 -1.72 3.54 -25.65
C ASP A 78 -0.65 4.64 -25.47
N GLY A 79 0.60 4.30 -25.79
CA GLY A 79 1.77 5.19 -25.70
C GLY A 79 2.52 5.14 -24.37
N SER A 80 1.97 4.55 -23.31
CA SER A 80 2.70 4.30 -22.05
C SER A 80 3.54 3.02 -22.14
N ARG A 81 4.71 3.03 -21.49
CA ARG A 81 5.53 1.81 -21.29
C ARG A 81 5.20 1.08 -19.99
N VAL A 82 4.38 1.68 -19.13
CA VAL A 82 4.10 1.18 -17.78
C VAL A 82 2.59 1.14 -17.55
N GLY A 83 2.11 0.01 -17.04
CA GLY A 83 0.73 -0.18 -16.61
C GLY A 83 0.54 0.04 -15.12
N VAL A 84 -0.71 0.01 -14.67
CA VAL A 84 -1.05 0.17 -13.24
C VAL A 84 -1.07 -1.21 -12.58
N ALA A 85 -0.46 -1.31 -11.40
CA ALA A 85 -0.58 -2.50 -10.56
C ALA A 85 -1.42 -2.20 -9.33
N VAL A 86 -2.27 -3.14 -8.93
CA VAL A 86 -3.00 -3.10 -7.66
C VAL A 86 -2.28 -4.01 -6.67
N TYR A 87 -1.79 -3.41 -5.60
CA TYR A 87 -1.09 -4.07 -4.53
C TYR A 87 -2.01 -4.31 -3.34
N LYS A 88 -1.96 -5.52 -2.77
CA LYS A 88 -2.57 -5.85 -1.48
C LYS A 88 -1.50 -5.85 -0.40
N PHE A 89 -1.75 -5.14 0.69
CA PHE A 89 -0.92 -5.12 1.89
C PHE A 89 -1.73 -5.68 3.07
N VAL A 90 -1.16 -6.65 3.76
CA VAL A 90 -1.73 -7.24 4.98
C VAL A 90 -0.69 -7.35 6.08
N LYS A 91 -1.14 -7.53 7.33
CA LYS A 91 -0.27 -7.79 8.47
C LYS A 91 0.58 -9.03 8.19
N ARG A 92 1.90 -8.90 8.33
CA ARG A 92 2.85 -9.98 8.06
C ARG A 92 2.56 -11.20 8.94
N GLY A 93 2.39 -12.37 8.31
CA GLY A 93 2.03 -13.61 9.02
C GLY A 93 0.57 -13.70 9.48
N GLY A 94 -0.31 -12.84 8.97
CA GLY A 94 -1.76 -13.02 9.08
C GLY A 94 -2.27 -14.11 8.12
N PRO A 95 -3.46 -14.69 8.38
CA PRO A 95 -4.09 -15.60 7.41
C PRO A 95 -4.38 -14.84 6.10
N ASN A 96 -4.11 -15.49 4.96
CA ASN A 96 -4.40 -14.99 3.61
C ASN A 96 -5.88 -15.04 3.28
#